data_AF-A0A179GU47-F1
#
_entry.id   AF-A0A179GU47-F1
#
_cell.length_a   1.000
_cell.length_b   1.000
_cell.length_c   1.000
_cell.angle_alpha   90.00
_cell.angle_beta   90.00
_cell.angle_gamma   90.00
#
_symmetry.space_group_name_H-M   'P 1'
#
loop_
_entity.id
_entity.type
_entity.pdbx_description
1 polymer ?
#
loop_
_entity_poly.entity_id
_entity_poly.type
_entity_poly.pdbx_seq_one_letter_code
_entity_poly.pdbx_strand_id
1 'polypeptide(L)'
;MKSPDLLRPCRWLVATRSRRRALVRVGLVVVLVPLLLQLVLAYLLGGDARLLPPELLRAKNLLLVTAHPDDECLFFAPSVLGVLDRNHAVKGSLLVMSTGNNYGIGEKRKQELKGSCQALGIDATRCEALDHPDLQDNPKVWWDTSIIQPILKDYVHKWDIDAIITFDEGGVSGHINHRAVSAAVSEYVVNDGKAPPAYKLVTTGVLRKYTVLLDLPLTALSFTWRIVAAACFPSATADPKYSTKALVANTWHRYQRTRGAFASHDSQYSWDRHLYMVLSRYVWFNDLKRIPGRGTTS
;
A
#
# COMPACT_ATOMS: atom_id res chain seq x y z
N MET A 1 26.01 -64.91 -23.16
CA MET A 1 24.70 -64.23 -23.30
C MET A 1 24.63 -63.09 -22.29
N LYS A 2 24.60 -61.82 -22.71
CA LYS A 2 24.31 -60.68 -21.84
C LYS A 2 22.79 -60.45 -21.88
N SER A 3 22.11 -60.55 -20.74
CA SER A 3 20.68 -60.23 -20.64
C SER A 3 20.42 -58.76 -21.01
N PRO A 4 19.37 -58.46 -21.80
CA PRO A 4 18.98 -57.10 -22.08
C PRO A 4 18.45 -56.41 -20.82
N ASP A 5 18.89 -55.18 -20.65
CA ASP A 5 18.81 -54.32 -19.47
C ASP A 5 17.36 -53.83 -19.21
N LEU A 6 16.45 -54.73 -18.82
CA LEU A 6 15.01 -54.46 -18.55
C LEU A 6 14.76 -53.47 -17.40
N LEU A 7 15.79 -53.06 -16.65
CA LEU A 7 15.69 -52.16 -15.49
C LEU A 7 15.79 -50.66 -15.85
N ARG A 8 16.26 -50.31 -17.05
CA ARG A 8 16.41 -48.89 -17.46
C ARG A 8 15.08 -48.15 -17.67
N PRO A 9 14.05 -48.71 -18.34
CA PRO A 9 12.78 -48.01 -18.55
C PRO A 9 12.03 -47.80 -17.22
N CYS A 10 12.09 -48.78 -16.32
CA CYS A 10 11.43 -48.75 -15.02
C CYS A 10 12.06 -47.70 -14.09
N ARG A 11 13.39 -47.56 -14.08
CA ARG A 11 14.10 -46.50 -13.36
C ARG A 11 13.77 -45.10 -13.90
N TRP A 12 13.64 -44.94 -15.22
CA TRP A 12 13.27 -43.66 -15.84
C TRP A 12 11.81 -43.27 -15.53
N LEU A 13 10.87 -44.23 -15.56
CA LEU A 13 9.47 -44.00 -15.17
C LEU A 13 9.30 -43.68 -13.67
N VAL A 14 10.08 -44.32 -12.79
CA VAL A 14 10.09 -44.00 -11.34
C VAL A 14 10.74 -42.64 -11.09
N ALA A 15 11.84 -42.31 -11.77
CA ALA A 15 12.50 -41.01 -11.66
C ALA A 15 11.61 -39.86 -12.17
N THR A 16 10.88 -40.05 -13.28
CA THR A 16 9.90 -39.07 -13.80
C THR A 16 8.70 -38.91 -12.87
N ARG A 17 8.18 -40.00 -12.28
CA ARG A 17 7.14 -39.93 -11.23
C ARG A 17 7.62 -39.21 -9.97
N SER A 18 8.85 -39.46 -9.52
CA SER A 18 9.46 -38.79 -8.37
C SER A 18 9.66 -37.29 -8.63
N ARG A 19 10.20 -36.92 -9.79
CA ARG A 19 10.34 -35.52 -10.23
C ARG A 19 9.00 -34.81 -10.34
N ARG A 20 7.97 -35.46 -10.91
CA ARG A 20 6.61 -34.91 -10.99
C ARG A 20 6.02 -34.66 -9.59
N ARG A 21 6.19 -35.60 -8.66
CA ARG A 21 5.75 -35.42 -7.25
C ARG A 21 6.50 -34.28 -6.58
N ALA A 22 7.81 -34.14 -6.82
CA ALA A 22 8.60 -33.03 -6.30
C ALA A 22 8.12 -31.68 -6.85
N LEU A 23 7.89 -31.57 -8.17
CA LEU A 23 7.36 -30.36 -8.80
C LEU A 23 5.97 -29.98 -8.26
N VAL A 24 5.09 -30.96 -8.06
CA VAL A 24 3.77 -30.72 -7.44
C VAL A 24 3.91 -30.22 -6.01
N ARG A 25 4.79 -30.83 -5.20
CA ARG A 25 5.05 -30.37 -3.83
C ARG A 25 5.60 -28.95 -3.78
N VAL A 26 6.56 -28.63 -4.65
CA VAL A 26 7.11 -27.27 -4.77
C VAL A 26 6.03 -26.30 -5.19
N GLY A 27 5.21 -26.63 -6.20
CA GLY A 27 4.09 -25.80 -6.63
C GLY A 27 3.08 -25.55 -5.52
N LEU A 28 2.73 -26.57 -4.73
CA LEU A 28 1.86 -26.43 -3.57
C LEU A 28 2.45 -25.49 -2.52
N VAL A 29 3.73 -25.63 -2.19
CA VAL A 29 4.41 -24.74 -1.23
C VAL A 29 4.41 -23.30 -1.72
N VAL A 30 4.71 -23.07 -3.00
CA VAL A 30 4.74 -21.74 -3.63
C VAL A 30 3.36 -21.05 -3.56
N VAL A 31 2.27 -21.80 -3.59
CA VAL A 31 0.91 -21.23 -3.49
C VAL A 31 0.43 -21.12 -2.03
N LEU A 32 0.64 -22.16 -1.23
CA LEU A 32 0.09 -22.24 0.13
C LEU A 32 0.83 -21.33 1.12
N VAL A 33 2.15 -21.19 1.00
CA VAL A 33 2.92 -20.35 1.93
C VAL A 33 2.49 -18.88 1.86
N PRO A 34 2.41 -18.23 0.68
CA PRO A 34 1.90 -16.86 0.59
C PRO A 34 0.47 -16.70 1.06
N LEU A 35 -0.41 -17.66 0.73
CA LEU A 35 -1.81 -17.63 1.14
C LEU A 35 -1.94 -17.73 2.66
N LEU A 36 -1.27 -18.70 3.28
CA LEU A 36 -1.27 -18.86 4.72
C LEU A 36 -0.66 -17.63 5.40
N LEU A 37 0.45 -17.11 4.87
CA LEU A 37 1.07 -15.90 5.39
C LEU A 37 0.13 -14.70 5.30
N GLN A 38 -0.60 -14.52 4.19
CA GLN A 38 -1.62 -13.49 4.06
C GLN A 38 -2.71 -13.64 5.12
N LEU A 39 -3.24 -14.86 5.32
CA LEU A 39 -4.27 -15.12 6.32
C LEU A 39 -3.77 -14.85 7.75
N VAL A 40 -2.57 -15.33 8.08
CA VAL A 40 -1.95 -15.10 9.39
C VAL A 40 -1.71 -13.61 9.63
N LEU A 41 -1.16 -12.89 8.66
CA LEU A 41 -0.93 -11.44 8.79
C LEU A 41 -2.23 -10.63 8.81
N ALA A 42 -3.23 -11.00 8.03
CA ALA A 42 -4.48 -10.24 7.95
C ALA A 42 -5.36 -10.45 9.20
N TYR A 43 -5.44 -11.67 9.73
CA TYR A 43 -6.42 -12.01 10.76
C TYR A 43 -5.83 -12.30 12.14
N LEU A 44 -4.62 -12.86 12.22
CA LEU A 44 -4.04 -13.26 13.51
C LEU A 44 -3.06 -12.22 14.05
N LEU A 45 -2.14 -11.76 13.19
CA LEU A 45 -1.04 -10.88 13.60
C LEU A 45 -1.30 -9.42 13.24
N GLY A 46 -2.29 -9.13 12.39
CA GLY A 46 -2.52 -7.80 11.83
C GLY A 46 -2.71 -6.73 12.89
N GLY A 47 -3.33 -7.07 14.03
CA GLY A 47 -3.54 -6.15 15.16
C GLY A 47 -2.29 -5.85 15.99
N ASP A 48 -1.19 -6.58 15.80
CA ASP A 48 -0.01 -6.46 16.65
C ASP A 48 0.73 -5.14 16.45
N ALA A 49 1.16 -4.53 17.55
CA ALA A 49 1.78 -3.21 17.55
C ALA A 49 3.19 -3.18 16.91
N ARG A 50 3.75 -4.33 16.54
CA ARG A 50 5.04 -4.42 15.83
C ARG A 50 4.90 -4.31 14.32
N LEU A 51 3.72 -4.59 13.77
CA LEU A 51 3.47 -4.57 12.32
C LEU A 51 2.99 -3.21 11.82
N LEU A 52 2.37 -2.40 12.70
CA LEU A 52 2.02 -1.02 12.41
C LEU A 52 2.79 -0.10 13.37
N PRO A 53 3.45 0.96 12.89
CA PRO A 53 4.27 1.82 13.74
C PRO A 53 3.42 2.61 14.76
N PRO A 54 4.03 3.03 15.89
CA PRO A 54 3.33 3.67 17.00
C PRO A 54 2.63 4.98 16.65
N GLU A 55 3.11 5.71 15.63
CA GLU A 55 2.48 6.95 15.16
C GLU A 55 1.19 6.65 14.39
N LEU A 56 1.18 5.60 13.55
CA LEU A 56 -0.03 5.19 12.84
C LEU A 56 -1.03 4.46 13.77
N LEU A 57 -0.55 3.74 14.79
CA LEU A 57 -1.41 3.11 15.80
C LEU A 57 -2.14 4.13 16.70
N ARG A 58 -1.47 5.25 17.00
CA ARG A 58 -1.97 6.28 17.93
C ARG A 58 -2.55 7.50 17.22
N ALA A 59 -2.51 7.53 15.88
CA ALA A 59 -3.04 8.62 15.09
C ALA A 59 -4.52 8.88 15.45
N LYS A 60 -4.88 10.15 15.57
CA LYS A 60 -6.27 10.61 15.70
C LYS A 60 -6.76 11.17 14.37
N ASN A 61 -5.86 11.74 13.58
CA ASN A 61 -6.17 12.44 12.34
C ASN A 61 -5.15 12.01 11.27
N LEU A 62 -5.51 10.98 10.49
CA LEU A 62 -4.68 10.46 9.42
C LEU A 62 -4.91 11.27 8.14
N LEU A 63 -3.84 11.64 7.44
CA LEU A 63 -3.88 12.21 6.10
C LEU A 63 -3.22 11.27 5.09
N LEU A 64 -3.96 10.92 4.04
CA LEU A 64 -3.41 10.35 2.81
C LEU A 64 -3.22 11.48 1.79
N VAL A 65 -2.02 11.58 1.22
CA VAL A 65 -1.68 12.56 0.17
C VAL A 65 -1.36 11.82 -1.13
N THR A 66 -2.14 12.09 -2.17
CA THR A 66 -2.03 11.43 -3.49
C THR A 66 -2.04 12.45 -4.64
N ALA A 67 -1.80 11.99 -5.87
CA ALA A 67 -1.70 12.85 -7.03
C ALA A 67 -3.03 12.96 -7.78
N HIS A 68 -3.73 11.84 -7.99
CA HIS A 68 -4.93 11.76 -8.81
C HIS A 68 -6.06 10.96 -8.13
N PRO A 69 -7.33 11.19 -8.55
CA PRO A 69 -8.44 10.37 -8.11
C PRO A 69 -8.33 8.95 -8.67
N ASP A 70 -8.35 7.95 -7.78
CA ASP A 70 -8.14 6.50 -7.96
C ASP A 70 -6.89 5.97 -7.24
N ASP A 71 -5.88 6.81 -7.01
CA ASP A 71 -4.64 6.45 -6.34
C ASP A 71 -4.90 5.85 -4.95
N GLU A 72 -5.90 6.39 -4.22
CA GLU A 72 -6.23 5.98 -2.86
C GLU A 72 -6.68 4.52 -2.78
N CYS A 73 -7.46 4.05 -3.76
CA CYS A 73 -8.00 2.69 -3.78
C CYS A 73 -7.11 1.73 -4.57
N LEU A 74 -6.36 2.20 -5.57
CA LEU A 74 -5.40 1.39 -6.30
C LEU A 74 -4.17 1.05 -5.46
N PHE A 75 -3.66 2.01 -4.67
CA PHE A 75 -2.34 1.86 -4.05
C PHE A 75 -2.38 1.78 -2.52
N PHE A 76 -3.29 2.51 -1.88
CA PHE A 76 -3.20 2.79 -0.43
C PHE A 76 -4.31 2.17 0.42
N ALA A 77 -5.31 1.52 -0.18
CA ALA A 77 -6.44 1.00 0.58
C ALA A 77 -6.03 0.08 1.75
N PRO A 78 -5.05 -0.84 1.61
CA PRO A 78 -4.58 -1.60 2.78
C PRO A 78 -4.02 -0.73 3.89
N SER A 79 -3.21 0.26 3.57
CA SER A 79 -2.64 1.18 4.56
C SER A 79 -3.71 2.03 5.26
N VAL A 80 -4.65 2.61 4.52
CA VAL A 80 -5.73 3.44 5.07
C VAL A 80 -6.64 2.62 5.97
N LEU A 81 -7.21 1.54 5.43
CA LEU A 81 -8.11 0.65 6.19
C LEU A 81 -7.38 -0.04 7.33
N GLY A 82 -6.09 -0.28 7.17
CA GLY A 82 -5.19 -0.78 8.19
C GLY A 82 -5.12 0.08 9.44
N VAL A 83 -5.36 1.38 9.33
CA VAL A 83 -5.44 2.32 10.46
C VAL A 83 -6.89 2.52 10.87
N LEU A 84 -7.77 2.91 9.94
CA LEU A 84 -9.14 3.34 10.24
C LEU A 84 -10.03 2.22 10.79
N ASP A 85 -9.87 0.96 10.34
CA ASP A 85 -10.66 -0.15 10.87
C ASP A 85 -10.22 -0.58 12.27
N ARG A 86 -9.01 -0.23 12.72
CA ARG A 86 -8.52 -0.61 14.05
C ARG A 86 -9.13 0.25 15.16
N ASN A 87 -9.44 1.49 14.85
CA ASN A 87 -10.01 2.44 15.79
C ASN A 87 -10.92 3.42 15.05
N HIS A 88 -12.23 3.24 15.21
CA HIS A 88 -13.25 4.09 14.59
C HIS A 88 -13.24 5.54 15.09
N ALA A 89 -12.48 5.87 16.13
CA ALA A 89 -12.26 7.25 16.55
C ALA A 89 -11.24 8.00 15.67
N VAL A 90 -10.43 7.28 14.88
CA VAL A 90 -9.48 7.91 13.95
C VAL A 90 -10.24 8.56 12.80
N LYS A 91 -9.97 9.83 12.54
CA LYS A 91 -10.50 10.56 11.39
C LYS A 91 -9.54 10.43 10.22
N GLY A 92 -9.96 9.71 9.18
CA GLY A 92 -9.25 9.67 7.91
C GLY A 92 -9.47 10.96 7.11
N SER A 93 -8.47 11.31 6.29
CA SER A 93 -8.50 12.46 5.38
C SER A 93 -7.76 12.10 4.10
N LEU A 94 -8.21 12.59 2.96
CA LEU A 94 -7.58 12.43 1.66
C LEU A 94 -7.40 13.81 1.02
N LEU A 95 -6.16 14.12 0.64
CA LEU A 95 -5.81 15.26 -0.18
C LEU A 95 -5.22 14.76 -1.50
N VAL A 96 -5.90 15.07 -2.60
CA VAL A 96 -5.49 14.74 -3.96
C VAL A 96 -5.05 16.03 -4.65
N MET A 97 -3.81 16.07 -5.12
CA MET A 97 -3.20 17.31 -5.65
C MET A 97 -3.78 17.78 -6.98
N SER A 98 -4.44 16.89 -7.73
CA SER A 98 -5.08 17.19 -9.00
C SER A 98 -6.44 16.48 -9.09
N THR A 99 -7.40 17.10 -9.78
CA THR A 99 -8.67 16.43 -10.15
C THR A 99 -8.47 15.39 -11.26
N GLY A 100 -7.25 15.26 -11.82
CA GLY A 100 -7.00 14.34 -12.93
C GLY A 100 -7.65 14.84 -14.22
N ASN A 101 -7.70 16.16 -14.45
CA ASN A 101 -8.46 16.76 -15.53
C ASN A 101 -7.81 16.65 -16.93
N ASN A 102 -6.83 15.76 -17.13
CA ASN A 102 -6.10 15.62 -18.40
C ASN A 102 -7.02 15.31 -19.61
N TYR A 103 -8.20 14.73 -19.36
CA TYR A 103 -9.22 14.44 -20.38
C TYR A 103 -10.45 15.35 -20.30
N GLY A 104 -10.42 16.43 -19.52
CA GLY A 104 -11.56 17.35 -19.37
C GLY A 104 -12.70 16.83 -18.49
N ILE A 105 -12.45 15.79 -17.67
CA ILE A 105 -13.46 15.13 -16.81
C ILE A 105 -13.18 15.26 -15.30
N GLY A 106 -12.38 16.25 -14.90
CA GLY A 106 -11.93 16.44 -13.52
C GLY A 106 -13.07 16.59 -12.50
N GLU A 107 -14.13 17.34 -12.84
CA GLU A 107 -15.31 17.48 -11.96
C GLU A 107 -16.04 16.16 -11.74
N LYS A 108 -16.15 15.32 -12.77
CA LYS A 108 -16.71 13.96 -12.63
C LYS A 108 -15.85 13.12 -11.70
N ARG A 109 -14.53 13.11 -11.91
CA ARG A 109 -13.57 12.36 -11.05
C ARG A 109 -13.58 12.86 -9.59
N LYS A 110 -13.80 14.15 -9.37
CA LYS A 110 -13.96 14.73 -8.03
C LYS A 110 -15.22 14.21 -7.33
N GLN A 111 -16.32 14.02 -8.05
CA GLN A 111 -17.55 13.42 -7.52
C GLN A 111 -17.36 11.93 -7.22
N GLU A 112 -16.75 11.17 -8.16
CA GLU A 112 -16.41 9.76 -8.01
C GLU A 112 -15.52 9.51 -6.77
N LEU A 113 -14.53 10.39 -6.55
CA LEU A 113 -13.64 10.34 -5.39
C LEU A 113 -14.38 10.38 -4.05
N LYS A 114 -15.48 11.14 -3.94
CA LYS A 114 -16.25 11.20 -2.69
C LYS A 114 -16.86 9.84 -2.33
N GLY A 115 -17.33 9.08 -3.33
CA GLY A 115 -17.80 7.71 -3.16
C GLY A 115 -16.67 6.77 -2.72
N SER A 116 -15.49 6.90 -3.33
CA SER A 116 -14.30 6.14 -2.94
C SER A 116 -13.88 6.41 -1.49
N CYS A 117 -13.83 7.68 -1.08
CA CYS A 117 -13.57 8.09 0.29
C CYS A 117 -14.57 7.47 1.28
N GLN A 118 -15.87 7.53 0.97
CA GLN A 118 -16.89 6.90 1.82
C GLN A 118 -16.66 5.39 1.97
N ALA A 119 -16.37 4.69 0.87
CA ALA A 119 -16.05 3.26 0.91
C ALA A 119 -14.81 2.95 1.75
N LEU A 120 -13.81 3.84 1.76
CA LEU A 120 -12.62 3.75 2.62
C LEU A 120 -12.84 4.24 4.07
N GLY A 121 -14.00 4.81 4.39
CA GLY A 121 -14.32 5.31 5.73
C GLY A 121 -13.75 6.70 6.02
N ILE A 122 -13.46 7.46 4.97
CA ILE A 122 -13.03 8.85 5.02
C ILE A 122 -14.28 9.72 4.85
N ASP A 123 -14.46 10.65 5.78
CA ASP A 123 -15.57 11.61 5.72
C ASP A 123 -15.45 12.51 4.48
N ALA A 124 -16.56 12.77 3.80
CA ALA A 124 -16.59 13.58 2.59
C ALA A 124 -16.06 15.01 2.79
N THR A 125 -16.15 15.56 4.01
CA THR A 125 -15.62 16.89 4.38
C THR A 125 -14.09 16.90 4.53
N ARG A 126 -13.46 15.72 4.60
CA ARG A 126 -12.01 15.51 4.69
C ARG A 126 -11.44 14.82 3.45
N CYS A 127 -12.13 14.90 2.32
CA CYS A 127 -11.75 14.22 1.07
C CYS A 127 -11.71 15.22 -0.07
N GLU A 128 -10.56 15.82 -0.37
CA GLU A 128 -10.47 16.92 -1.33
C GLU A 128 -9.58 16.59 -2.52
N ALA A 129 -10.06 16.91 -3.72
CA ALA A 129 -9.26 16.95 -4.94
C ALA A 129 -9.15 18.39 -5.44
N LEU A 130 -7.91 18.83 -5.62
CA LEU A 130 -7.58 20.21 -5.98
C LEU A 130 -7.57 20.38 -7.49
N ASP A 131 -8.04 21.53 -7.95
CA ASP A 131 -7.90 21.96 -9.34
C ASP A 131 -6.99 23.18 -9.40
N HIS A 132 -5.68 22.93 -9.20
CA HIS A 132 -4.67 23.98 -9.22
C HIS A 132 -4.07 24.09 -10.63
N PRO A 133 -3.94 25.28 -11.24
CA PRO A 133 -3.47 25.44 -12.61
C PRO A 133 -2.07 24.85 -12.84
N ASP A 134 -1.20 24.92 -11.82
CA ASP A 134 0.18 24.38 -11.91
C ASP A 134 0.31 22.89 -11.50
N LEU A 135 -0.77 22.27 -11.00
CA LEU A 135 -0.80 20.85 -10.59
C LEU A 135 -1.77 20.04 -11.45
N GLN A 136 -1.87 20.37 -12.74
CA GLN A 136 -2.67 19.59 -13.67
C GLN A 136 -2.02 18.25 -13.98
N ASP A 137 -2.86 17.21 -14.10
CA ASP A 137 -2.40 15.86 -14.42
C ASP A 137 -1.69 15.84 -15.79
N ASN A 138 -0.37 15.71 -15.74
CA ASN A 138 0.44 15.51 -16.91
C ASN A 138 1.57 14.51 -16.61
N PRO A 139 1.62 13.33 -17.26
CA PRO A 139 2.62 12.31 -16.98
C PRO A 139 4.05 12.68 -17.39
N LYS A 140 4.26 13.87 -17.98
CA LYS A 140 5.56 14.35 -18.45
C LYS A 140 6.07 15.58 -17.69
N VAL A 141 5.25 16.20 -16.84
CA VAL A 141 5.60 17.45 -16.16
C VAL A 141 5.85 17.18 -14.68
N TRP A 142 6.99 17.63 -14.17
CA TRP A 142 7.27 17.59 -12.75
C TRP A 142 6.55 18.75 -12.06
N TRP A 143 5.73 18.46 -11.05
CA TRP A 143 5.10 19.50 -10.23
C TRP A 143 6.08 20.10 -9.24
N ASP A 144 6.07 21.42 -9.10
CA ASP A 144 6.96 22.12 -8.18
C ASP A 144 6.56 21.86 -6.72
N THR A 145 7.53 21.41 -5.92
CA THR A 145 7.32 21.15 -4.48
C THR A 145 7.02 22.43 -3.71
N SER A 146 7.47 23.59 -4.20
CA SER A 146 7.20 24.90 -3.60
C SER A 146 5.71 25.29 -3.64
N ILE A 147 4.95 24.71 -4.57
CA ILE A 147 3.50 24.88 -4.69
C ILE A 147 2.76 23.88 -3.80
N ILE A 148 3.20 22.62 -3.79
CA ILE A 148 2.56 21.54 -3.02
C ILE A 148 2.71 21.76 -1.51
N GLN A 149 3.87 22.23 -1.04
CA GLN A 149 4.15 22.32 0.40
C GLN A 149 3.23 23.30 1.17
N PRO A 150 2.97 24.54 0.70
CA PRO A 150 2.02 25.44 1.35
C PRO A 150 0.62 24.83 1.45
N ILE A 151 0.13 24.26 0.35
CA ILE A 151 -1.17 23.57 0.30
C ILE A 151 -1.21 22.43 1.33
N LEU A 152 -0.20 21.56 1.34
CA LEU A 152 -0.10 20.47 2.30
C LEU A 152 -0.15 20.99 3.74
N LYS A 153 0.61 22.05 4.06
CA LYS A 153 0.62 22.66 5.40
C LYS A 153 -0.74 23.20 5.78
N ASP A 154 -1.45 23.85 4.87
CA ASP A 154 -2.79 24.38 5.14
C ASP A 154 -3.76 23.26 5.51
N TYR A 155 -3.73 22.14 4.79
CA TYR A 155 -4.57 20.98 5.10
C TYR A 155 -4.13 20.22 6.36
N VAL A 156 -2.83 20.15 6.64
CA VAL A 156 -2.31 19.61 7.91
C VAL A 156 -2.86 20.40 9.09
N HIS A 157 -2.85 21.73 9.05
CA HIS A 157 -3.43 22.58 10.09
C HIS A 157 -4.96 22.50 10.12
N LYS A 158 -5.63 22.62 8.96
CA LYS A 158 -7.10 22.61 8.83
C LYS A 158 -7.73 21.36 9.41
N TRP A 159 -7.07 20.21 9.24
CA TRP A 159 -7.60 18.91 9.66
C TRP A 159 -6.91 18.33 10.90
N ASP A 160 -6.07 19.12 11.56
CA ASP A 160 -5.33 18.75 12.78
C ASP A 160 -4.57 17.43 12.63
N ILE A 161 -3.87 17.28 11.49
CA ILE A 161 -3.25 16.02 11.08
C ILE A 161 -2.09 15.65 12.00
N ASP A 162 -2.06 14.40 12.47
CA ASP A 162 -1.01 13.86 13.34
C ASP A 162 -0.25 12.66 12.74
N ALA A 163 -0.65 12.18 11.56
CA ALA A 163 0.12 11.25 10.75
C ALA A 163 -0.17 11.37 9.25
N ILE A 164 0.85 11.19 8.41
CA ILE A 164 0.76 11.28 6.95
C ILE A 164 1.15 9.96 6.27
N ILE A 165 0.44 9.57 5.22
CA ILE A 165 0.81 8.49 4.29
C ILE A 165 0.87 9.06 2.87
N THR A 166 1.88 8.70 2.08
CA THR A 166 2.02 9.12 0.68
C THR A 166 2.90 8.17 -0.14
N PHE A 167 3.21 8.51 -1.39
CA PHE A 167 4.11 7.78 -2.28
C PHE A 167 5.57 7.82 -1.81
N ASP A 168 6.36 6.84 -2.24
CA ASP A 168 7.83 6.94 -2.23
C ASP A 168 8.38 7.55 -3.53
N GLU A 169 9.71 7.61 -3.62
CA GLU A 169 10.45 8.19 -4.75
C GLU A 169 10.21 7.47 -6.08
N GLY A 170 9.69 6.24 -6.04
CA GLY A 170 9.34 5.45 -7.20
C GLY A 170 7.94 5.71 -7.73
N GLY A 171 7.06 6.36 -6.97
CA GLY A 171 5.71 6.74 -7.41
C GLY A 171 4.85 5.55 -7.89
N VAL A 172 5.07 4.37 -7.33
CA VAL A 172 4.49 3.06 -7.68
C VAL A 172 4.82 2.57 -9.09
N SER A 173 4.50 3.33 -10.13
CA SER A 173 4.74 3.02 -11.55
C SER A 173 5.78 3.93 -12.20
N GLY A 174 6.41 4.82 -11.44
CA GLY A 174 7.31 5.86 -11.97
C GLY A 174 6.58 7.12 -12.42
N HIS A 175 5.28 7.25 -12.15
CA HIS A 175 4.49 8.42 -12.56
C HIS A 175 5.08 9.71 -11.96
N ILE A 176 5.34 10.71 -12.80
CA ILE A 176 6.09 11.90 -12.40
C ILE A 176 5.37 12.71 -11.31
N ASN A 177 4.06 12.87 -11.39
CA ASN A 177 3.25 13.55 -10.39
C ASN A 177 3.31 12.85 -9.01
N HIS A 178 3.31 11.51 -8.99
CA HIS A 178 3.39 10.75 -7.72
C HIS A 178 4.74 10.99 -7.04
N ARG A 179 5.80 11.05 -7.85
CA ARG A 179 7.16 11.33 -7.39
C ARG A 179 7.30 12.77 -6.90
N ALA A 180 6.64 13.73 -7.55
CA ALA A 180 6.60 15.12 -7.11
C ALA A 180 5.87 15.27 -5.77
N VAL A 181 4.73 14.60 -5.58
CA VAL A 181 4.03 14.52 -4.29
C VAL A 181 4.93 13.92 -3.21
N SER A 182 5.61 12.80 -3.51
CA SER A 182 6.59 12.19 -2.59
C SER A 182 7.68 13.18 -2.20
N ALA A 183 8.28 13.89 -3.17
CA ALA A 183 9.33 14.87 -2.92
C ALA A 183 8.84 16.00 -2.00
N ALA A 184 7.67 16.59 -2.30
CA ALA A 184 7.11 17.68 -1.50
C ALA A 184 6.82 17.28 -0.05
N VAL A 185 6.19 16.10 0.17
CA VAL A 185 5.92 15.60 1.53
C VAL A 185 7.23 15.30 2.27
N SER A 186 8.23 14.75 1.57
CA SER A 186 9.54 14.44 2.16
C SER A 186 10.27 15.70 2.61
N GLU A 187 10.36 16.69 1.74
CA GLU A 187 11.00 17.97 2.02
C GLU A 187 10.31 18.68 3.18
N TYR A 188 8.96 18.65 3.22
CA TYR A 188 8.20 19.20 4.34
C TYR A 188 8.60 18.55 5.68
N VAL A 189 8.59 17.21 5.73
CA VAL A 189 8.87 16.45 6.97
C VAL A 189 10.33 16.56 7.42
N VAL A 190 11.27 16.64 6.48
CA VAL A 190 12.70 16.79 6.77
C VAL A 190 13.03 18.20 7.27
N ASN A 191 12.39 19.23 6.71
CA ASN A 191 12.75 20.62 6.96
C ASN A 191 11.96 21.25 8.12
N ASP A 192 10.74 20.78 8.39
CA ASP A 192 9.86 21.32 9.43
C ASP A 192 9.76 20.38 10.64
N GLY A 193 10.29 20.81 11.78
CA GLY A 193 10.24 20.04 13.03
C GLY A 193 8.83 19.88 13.61
N LYS A 194 7.85 20.65 13.12
CA LYS A 194 6.43 20.51 13.49
C LYS A 194 5.66 19.58 12.55
N ALA A 195 6.27 19.11 11.47
CA ALA A 195 5.60 18.23 10.53
C ALA A 195 5.15 16.92 11.21
N PRO A 196 3.92 16.43 10.94
CA PRO A 196 3.49 15.14 11.43
C PRO A 196 4.41 14.01 10.93
N PRO A 197 4.62 12.95 11.72
CA PRO A 197 5.29 11.75 11.24
C PRO A 197 4.66 11.22 9.96
N ALA A 198 5.49 10.90 8.98
CA ALA A 198 5.03 10.51 7.65
C ALA A 198 5.62 9.18 7.21
N TYR A 199 4.83 8.45 6.41
CA TYR A 199 5.15 7.14 5.88
C TYR A 199 4.93 7.08 4.38
N LYS A 200 5.85 6.42 3.69
CA LYS A 200 5.82 6.24 2.23
C LYS A 200 5.49 4.81 1.87
N LEU A 201 4.62 4.63 0.89
CA LEU A 201 4.35 3.34 0.28
C LEU A 201 5.53 2.90 -0.58
N VAL A 202 6.02 1.68 -0.32
CA VAL A 202 7.18 1.14 -1.04
C VAL A 202 6.83 0.76 -2.48
N THR A 203 7.52 1.37 -3.43
CA THR A 203 7.47 1.00 -4.85
C THR A 203 8.21 -0.30 -5.09
N THR A 204 7.60 -1.17 -5.90
CA THR A 204 8.16 -2.46 -6.30
C THR A 204 8.15 -2.61 -7.82
N GLY A 205 9.10 -3.40 -8.33
CA GLY A 205 9.19 -3.69 -9.76
C GLY A 205 7.93 -4.39 -10.29
N VAL A 206 7.67 -4.26 -11.60
CA VAL A 206 6.45 -4.75 -12.27
C VAL A 206 6.16 -6.23 -11.98
N LEU A 207 7.18 -7.09 -11.96
CA LEU A 207 7.00 -8.51 -11.64
C LEU A 207 6.43 -8.71 -10.23
N ARG A 208 7.03 -8.07 -9.23
CA ARG A 208 6.59 -8.14 -7.83
C ARG A 208 5.20 -7.51 -7.63
N LYS A 209 4.89 -6.49 -8.45
CA LYS A 209 3.60 -5.79 -8.42
C LYS A 209 2.44 -6.72 -8.77
N TYR A 210 2.56 -7.51 -9.83
CA TYR A 210 1.46 -8.31 -10.40
C TYR A 210 1.50 -9.81 -10.08
N THR A 211 2.29 -10.22 -9.09
CA THR A 211 2.36 -11.63 -8.65
C THR A 211 1.46 -11.94 -7.45
N VAL A 212 0.44 -11.12 -7.20
CA VAL A 212 -0.55 -11.31 -6.15
C VAL A 212 0.13 -11.44 -4.77
N LEU A 213 -0.10 -12.55 -4.07
CA LEU A 213 0.50 -12.86 -2.79
C LEU A 213 1.92 -13.39 -2.90
N LEU A 214 2.42 -13.82 -4.07
CA LEU A 214 3.76 -14.43 -4.18
C LEU A 214 4.87 -13.46 -3.75
N ASP A 215 4.62 -12.15 -3.79
CA ASP A 215 5.55 -11.14 -3.29
C ASP A 215 5.58 -11.01 -1.75
N LEU A 216 4.53 -11.47 -1.07
CA LEU A 216 4.38 -11.28 0.37
C LEU A 216 5.49 -11.97 1.18
N PRO A 217 5.90 -13.24 0.91
CA PRO A 217 7.02 -13.84 1.62
C PRO A 217 8.31 -13.03 1.49
N LEU A 218 8.63 -12.52 0.28
CA LEU A 218 9.83 -11.72 0.05
C LEU A 218 9.79 -10.41 0.84
N THR A 219 8.65 -9.74 0.86
CA THR A 219 8.45 -8.51 1.67
C THR A 219 8.53 -8.80 3.17
N ALA A 220 7.93 -9.91 3.61
CA ALA A 220 7.89 -10.36 5.00
C ALA A 220 9.27 -10.74 5.55
N LEU A 221 10.25 -11.08 4.71
CA LEU A 221 11.63 -11.32 5.16
C LEU A 221 12.19 -10.16 6.00
N SER A 222 11.91 -8.92 5.60
CA SER A 222 12.37 -7.76 6.36
C SER A 222 11.62 -7.60 7.70
N PHE A 223 10.46 -8.24 7.86
CA PHE A 223 9.64 -8.23 9.07
C PHE A 223 9.78 -9.52 9.89
N THR A 224 10.65 -10.47 9.51
CA THR A 224 10.74 -11.81 10.12
C THR A 224 10.72 -11.78 11.64
N TRP A 225 11.61 -11.01 12.27
CA TRP A 225 11.65 -10.90 13.73
C TRP A 225 10.35 -10.31 14.33
N ARG A 226 9.78 -9.28 13.70
CA ARG A 226 8.52 -8.66 14.15
C ARG A 226 7.36 -9.66 14.08
N ILE A 227 7.30 -10.46 13.01
CA ILE A 227 6.28 -11.50 12.79
C ILE A 227 6.43 -12.64 13.80
N VAL A 228 7.65 -13.17 13.99
CA VAL A 228 7.92 -14.23 14.97
C VAL A 228 7.58 -13.74 16.38
N ALA A 229 8.01 -12.52 16.74
CA ALA A 229 7.69 -11.94 18.04
C ALA A 229 6.17 -11.73 18.21
N ALA A 230 5.46 -11.28 17.16
CA ALA A 230 4.00 -11.16 17.14
C ALA A 230 3.29 -12.49 17.39
N ALA A 231 3.79 -13.57 16.79
CA ALA A 231 3.22 -14.90 16.97
C ALA A 231 3.47 -15.49 18.36
N CYS A 232 4.68 -15.30 18.91
CA CYS A 232 5.05 -15.91 20.19
C CYS A 232 4.66 -15.07 21.43
N PHE A 233 4.71 -13.74 21.30
CA PHE A 233 4.54 -12.81 22.42
C PHE A 233 3.69 -11.60 22.01
N PRO A 234 2.38 -11.74 21.72
CA PRO A 234 1.52 -10.67 21.23
C PRO A 234 1.59 -9.41 22.08
N SER A 235 1.62 -8.24 21.44
CA SER A 235 1.71 -6.95 22.13
C SER A 235 0.78 -5.93 21.52
N ALA A 236 -0.03 -5.30 22.38
CA ALA A 236 -0.79 -4.09 22.04
C ALA A 236 0.03 -2.81 22.29
N THR A 237 1.15 -2.91 22.99
CA THR A 237 1.96 -1.76 23.39
C THR A 237 2.84 -1.30 22.23
N ALA A 238 2.67 -0.04 21.84
CA ALA A 238 3.40 0.58 20.76
C ALA A 238 4.78 1.05 21.25
N ASP A 239 5.85 0.53 20.65
CA ASP A 239 7.25 0.84 21.00
C ASP A 239 7.91 1.69 19.90
N PRO A 240 8.53 2.85 20.23
CA PRO A 240 9.21 3.72 19.28
C PRO A 240 10.21 3.01 18.35
N LYS A 241 10.85 1.92 18.78
CA LYS A 241 11.79 1.17 17.93
C LYS A 241 11.14 0.57 16.67
N TYR A 242 9.82 0.45 16.65
CA TYR A 242 9.07 -0.07 15.50
C TYR A 242 8.59 1.01 14.53
N SER A 243 8.88 2.28 14.80
CA SER A 243 8.55 3.45 13.97
C SER A 243 9.10 3.37 12.54
N THR A 244 10.14 2.57 12.27
CA THR A 244 10.82 2.62 10.95
C THR A 244 10.02 2.13 9.74
N LYS A 245 9.07 1.20 9.93
CA LYS A 245 8.32 0.57 8.83
C LYS A 245 7.04 -0.12 9.29
N ALA A 246 6.11 -0.31 8.35
CA ALA A 246 4.84 -0.99 8.55
C ALA A 246 4.66 -2.13 7.52
N LEU A 247 3.93 -3.18 7.91
CA LEU A 247 3.40 -4.20 7.00
C LEU A 247 1.93 -4.40 7.32
N VAL A 248 1.07 -4.11 6.36
CA VAL A 248 -0.38 -4.15 6.52
C VAL A 248 -0.97 -5.08 5.47
N ALA A 249 -1.60 -6.16 5.91
CA ALA A 249 -2.31 -7.09 5.06
C ALA A 249 -3.83 -6.84 5.11
N ASN A 250 -4.48 -6.85 3.95
CA ASN A 250 -5.93 -6.77 3.85
C ASN A 250 -6.59 -8.06 4.30
N THR A 251 -7.60 -7.92 5.15
CA THR A 251 -8.64 -8.94 5.33
C THR A 251 -9.54 -8.96 4.11
N TRP A 252 -10.39 -9.98 4.00
CA TRP A 252 -11.40 -10.06 2.95
C TRP A 252 -12.36 -8.86 3.00
N HIS A 253 -12.79 -8.46 4.21
CA HIS A 253 -13.60 -7.27 4.41
C HIS A 253 -12.92 -6.00 3.84
N ARG A 254 -11.64 -5.79 4.14
CA ARG A 254 -10.88 -4.65 3.61
C ARG A 254 -10.69 -4.71 2.10
N TYR A 255 -10.49 -5.91 1.55
CA TYR A 255 -10.46 -6.11 0.11
C TYR A 255 -11.80 -5.73 -0.55
N GLN A 256 -12.93 -6.14 0.02
CA GLN A 256 -14.26 -5.75 -0.48
C GLN A 256 -14.46 -4.23 -0.43
N ARG A 257 -14.04 -3.56 0.65
CA ARG A 257 -14.05 -2.08 0.73
C ARG A 257 -13.16 -1.44 -0.33
N THR A 258 -11.97 -2.00 -0.56
CA THR A 258 -11.05 -1.55 -1.63
C THR A 258 -11.72 -1.65 -3.01
N ARG A 259 -12.41 -2.77 -3.28
CA ARG A 259 -13.16 -2.98 -4.52
C ARG A 259 -14.34 -2.01 -4.65
N GLY A 260 -15.08 -1.77 -3.57
CA GLY A 260 -16.17 -0.79 -3.52
C GLY A 260 -15.68 0.65 -3.74
N ALA A 261 -14.52 0.98 -3.20
CA ALA A 261 -13.87 2.28 -3.41
C ALA A 261 -13.54 2.48 -4.89
N PHE A 262 -12.91 1.49 -5.54
CA PHE A 262 -12.63 1.56 -6.98
C PHE A 262 -13.89 1.54 -7.84
N ALA A 263 -14.94 0.82 -7.42
CA ALA A 263 -16.23 0.82 -8.11
C ALA A 263 -16.93 2.19 -8.08
N SER A 264 -16.46 3.15 -7.26
CA SER A 264 -16.95 4.53 -7.31
C SER A 264 -16.31 5.35 -8.43
N HIS A 265 -15.22 4.87 -9.04
CA HIS A 265 -14.49 5.53 -10.12
C HIS A 265 -14.88 4.98 -11.50
N ASP A 266 -16.15 5.13 -11.87
CA ASP A 266 -16.69 4.64 -13.14
C ASP A 266 -15.89 5.15 -14.35
N SER A 267 -15.43 6.40 -14.32
CA SER A 267 -14.63 7.00 -15.40
C SER A 267 -13.22 6.44 -15.53
N GLN A 268 -12.70 5.79 -14.49
CA GLN A 268 -11.34 5.21 -14.45
C GLN A 268 -11.34 3.70 -14.74
N TYR A 269 -12.50 3.15 -15.06
CA TYR A 269 -12.71 1.73 -15.22
C TYR A 269 -12.15 1.22 -16.56
N SER A 270 -11.21 0.28 -16.50
CA SER A 270 -10.65 -0.40 -17.67
C SER A 270 -10.27 -1.85 -17.35
N TRP A 271 -10.12 -2.68 -18.38
CA TRP A 271 -9.85 -4.11 -18.23
C TRP A 271 -8.54 -4.40 -17.48
N ASP A 272 -7.50 -3.57 -17.68
CA ASP A 272 -6.22 -3.69 -16.98
C ASP A 272 -6.35 -3.30 -15.50
N ARG A 273 -7.28 -2.40 -15.15
CA ARG A 273 -7.59 -2.06 -13.76
C ARG A 273 -8.36 -3.18 -13.05
N HIS A 274 -9.15 -3.98 -13.76
CA HIS A 274 -9.66 -5.24 -13.18
C HIS A 274 -8.56 -6.19 -12.81
N LEU A 275 -7.64 -6.39 -13.75
CA LEU A 275 -6.50 -7.26 -13.52
C LEU A 275 -5.67 -6.75 -12.36
N TYR A 276 -5.46 -5.43 -12.29
CA TYR A 276 -4.80 -4.77 -11.17
C TYR A 276 -5.50 -5.07 -9.84
N MET A 277 -6.82 -4.94 -9.78
CA MET A 277 -7.64 -5.16 -8.57
C MET A 277 -7.66 -6.62 -8.07
N VAL A 278 -7.16 -7.56 -8.87
CA VAL A 278 -6.99 -8.96 -8.47
C VAL A 278 -5.52 -9.29 -8.26
N LEU A 279 -4.64 -8.87 -9.16
CA LEU A 279 -3.25 -9.32 -9.19
C LEU A 279 -2.27 -8.40 -8.48
N SER A 280 -2.62 -7.13 -8.26
CA SER A 280 -1.70 -6.18 -7.65
C SER A 280 -1.53 -6.49 -6.17
N ARG A 281 -0.27 -6.65 -5.74
CA ARG A 281 0.02 -6.76 -4.31
C ARG A 281 -0.48 -5.57 -3.51
N TYR A 282 -0.57 -4.37 -4.09
CA TYR A 282 -1.02 -3.15 -3.41
C TYR A 282 -2.49 -3.18 -3.00
N VAL A 283 -3.26 -4.13 -3.53
CA VAL A 283 -4.66 -4.37 -3.15
C VAL A 283 -4.76 -5.40 -2.02
N TRP A 284 -3.74 -6.23 -1.84
CA TRP A 284 -3.68 -7.30 -0.84
C TRP A 284 -2.88 -6.92 0.40
N PHE A 285 -1.78 -6.18 0.23
CA PHE A 285 -0.94 -5.73 1.33
C PHE A 285 -0.04 -4.55 0.93
N ASN A 286 0.26 -3.70 1.90
CA ASN A 286 1.20 -2.60 1.76
C ASN A 286 2.35 -2.77 2.74
N ASP A 287 3.56 -2.45 2.31
CA ASP A 287 4.66 -2.14 3.23
C ASP A 287 5.00 -0.65 3.10
N LEU A 288 5.19 -0.02 4.26
CA LEU A 288 5.47 1.40 4.38
C LEU A 288 6.84 1.61 5.03
N LYS A 289 7.50 2.72 4.70
CA LYS A 289 8.73 3.18 5.35
C LYS A 289 8.56 4.58 5.91
N ARG A 290 9.16 4.85 7.06
CA ARG A 290 9.14 6.17 7.68
C ARG A 290 9.97 7.16 6.86
N ILE A 291 9.46 8.38 6.69
CA ILE A 291 10.25 9.51 6.22
C ILE A 291 11.13 9.99 7.39
N PRO A 292 12.46 10.09 7.24
CA PRO A 292 13.31 10.68 8.26
C PRO A 292 12.81 12.10 8.60
N GLY A 293 12.57 12.36 9.88
CA GLY A 293 12.20 13.69 10.34
C GLY A 293 13.45 14.54 10.60
N ARG A 294 13.26 15.84 10.78
CA ARG A 294 14.34 16.74 11.18
C ARG A 294 15.03 16.23 12.46
N GLY A 295 16.32 15.90 12.36
CA GLY A 295 17.14 15.44 13.50
C GLY A 295 17.06 13.95 13.83
N THR A 296 16.33 13.12 13.07
CA THR A 296 16.45 11.66 13.20
C THR A 296 17.55 11.15 12.27
N THR A 297 18.75 10.91 12.81
CA THR A 297 19.80 10.18 12.09
C THR A 297 19.35 8.73 11.87
N SER A 298 19.47 8.27 10.62
CA SER A 298 19.14 6.93 10.14
C SER A 298 19.81 5.80 10.91
#